data_AF-A0A6G5RL77-F1
#
_entry.id   AF-A0A6G5RL77-F1
#
_cell.length_a   1.000
_cell.length_b   1.000
_cell.length_c   1.000
_cell.angle_alpha   90.00
_cell.angle_beta   90.00
_cell.angle_gamma   90.00
#
_symmetry.space_group_name_H-M   'P 1'
#
loop_
_entity.id
_entity.type
_entity.pdbx_description
1 polymer ?
#
loop_
_entity_poly.entity_id
_entity_poly.type
_entity_poly.pdbx_seq_one_letter_code
_entity_poly.pdbx_strand_id
1 'polypeptide(L)'
;MPFPSSPRARSGPRRRSLLTVAPAALALAGCTGGDSGGPAGDGPSAADRAARARAARDSEGLVERYDAVIAARPGLAGRLRPLREEVVRHAKAFGGGRKASPSASPSAAASSAASPFPSEAVPGNDKDALAGLAAAEKELADRRAKALGGVPGELARLLASVAAAGAAHVYLLTEGDA
;
A
#
# COMPACT_ATOMS: atom_id res chain seq x y z
N MET A 1 31.43 46.18 13.84
CA MET A 1 31.99 45.13 12.98
C MET A 1 31.54 45.40 11.55
N PRO A 2 32.41 45.88 10.65
CA PRO A 2 32.05 46.11 9.25
C PRO A 2 32.10 44.79 8.46
N PHE A 3 31.07 44.53 7.66
CA PHE A 3 31.03 43.39 6.74
C PHE A 3 32.04 43.58 5.61
N PRO A 4 32.82 42.55 5.21
CA PRO A 4 33.62 42.63 4.01
C PRO A 4 32.76 42.51 2.74
N SER A 5 33.07 43.38 1.79
CA SER A 5 32.52 43.47 0.44
C SER A 5 32.66 42.16 -0.35
N SER A 6 31.56 41.71 -0.95
CA SER A 6 31.56 40.61 -1.92
C SER A 6 32.19 41.03 -3.26
N PRO A 7 33.11 40.25 -3.85
CA PRO A 7 33.43 40.39 -5.26
C PRO A 7 32.34 39.71 -6.13
N ARG A 8 31.70 40.51 -6.99
CA ARG A 8 30.90 40.02 -8.11
C ARG A 8 31.84 39.43 -9.16
N ALA A 9 31.74 38.12 -9.43
CA ALA A 9 32.13 37.55 -10.71
C ALA A 9 30.86 37.21 -11.48
N ARG A 10 30.46 38.13 -12.36
CA ARG A 10 29.40 37.95 -13.33
C ARG A 10 30.05 37.32 -14.57
N SER A 11 30.00 36.00 -14.70
CA SER A 11 30.36 35.31 -15.94
C SER A 11 29.10 34.65 -16.49
N GLY A 12 28.49 35.29 -17.48
CA GLY A 12 27.18 34.92 -18.02
C GLY A 12 27.28 33.92 -19.17
N PRO A 13 26.21 33.15 -19.45
CA PRO A 13 26.12 32.33 -20.64
C PRO A 13 25.55 33.14 -21.83
N ARG A 14 26.30 33.21 -22.93
CA ARG A 14 25.78 33.41 -24.30
C ARG A 14 26.55 32.42 -25.19
N ARG A 15 25.91 31.54 -25.95
CA ARG A 15 25.23 31.84 -27.21
C ARG A 15 24.29 30.65 -27.53
N ARG A 16 22.99 30.90 -27.71
CA ARG A 16 22.28 30.72 -29.00
C ARG A 16 22.68 29.44 -29.75
N SER A 17 21.94 28.35 -29.51
CA SER A 17 21.67 27.34 -30.53
C SER A 17 20.17 27.18 -30.67
N LEU A 18 19.76 27.11 -31.93
CA LEU A 18 18.44 27.39 -32.47
C LEU A 18 17.41 26.34 -32.05
N LEU A 19 16.20 26.82 -31.78
CA LEU A 19 14.98 26.03 -31.71
C LEU A 19 14.71 25.38 -33.08
N THR A 20 14.78 24.06 -33.15
CA THR A 20 14.14 23.28 -34.21
C THR A 20 12.83 22.72 -33.66
N VAL A 21 11.76 23.49 -33.79
CA VAL A 21 10.39 23.00 -33.57
C VAL A 21 9.94 22.34 -34.87
N ALA A 22 9.86 21.01 -34.87
CA ALA A 22 9.17 20.25 -35.90
C ALA A 22 7.71 20.02 -35.48
N PRO A 23 6.72 20.22 -36.36
CA PRO A 23 5.33 19.87 -36.05
C PRO A 23 5.18 18.35 -36.18
N ALA A 24 5.24 17.62 -35.07
CA ALA A 24 4.78 16.24 -35.04
C ALA A 24 3.24 16.26 -35.03
N ALA A 25 2.67 15.82 -36.14
CA ALA A 25 1.25 15.72 -36.38
C ALA A 25 0.54 14.90 -35.28
N LEU A 26 -0.59 15.44 -34.81
CA LEU A 26 -1.60 14.69 -34.06
C LEU A 26 -2.18 13.59 -34.96
N ALA A 27 -1.71 12.36 -34.77
CA ALA A 27 -2.41 11.18 -35.26
C ALA A 27 -3.12 10.52 -34.07
N LEU A 28 -4.43 10.78 -33.95
CA LEU A 28 -5.35 9.90 -33.23
C LEU A 28 -5.52 8.61 -34.06
N ALA A 29 -4.65 7.64 -33.80
CA ALA A 29 -4.79 6.24 -34.21
C ALA A 29 -4.45 5.42 -32.95
N GLY A 30 -5.41 4.72 -32.35
CA GLY A 30 -5.89 3.45 -32.87
C GLY A 30 -5.06 2.33 -32.24
N CYS A 31 -5.65 1.56 -31.32
CA CYS A 31 -5.06 0.36 -30.75
C CYS A 31 -4.67 -0.65 -31.84
N THR A 32 -3.38 -0.86 -32.11
CA THR A 32 -2.85 -2.16 -32.55
C THR A 32 -1.45 -2.34 -31.97
N GLY A 33 -1.17 -3.53 -31.45
CA GLY A 33 0.13 -3.88 -30.90
C GLY A 33 1.24 -3.81 -31.96
N GLY A 34 2.39 -3.27 -31.53
CA GLY A 34 3.66 -3.36 -32.22
C GLY A 34 4.70 -3.86 -31.24
N ASP A 35 5.10 -5.13 -31.40
CA ASP A 35 6.32 -5.66 -30.82
C ASP A 35 7.50 -4.84 -31.36
N SER A 36 8.24 -4.25 -30.45
CA SER A 36 9.54 -3.63 -30.70
C SER A 36 10.42 -4.11 -29.57
N GLY A 37 11.26 -5.10 -29.88
CA GLY A 37 12.22 -5.69 -28.97
C GLY A 37 13.19 -4.65 -28.40
N GLY A 38 12.78 -4.01 -27.31
CA GLY A 38 13.68 -3.44 -26.30
C GLY A 38 14.01 -4.51 -25.25
N PRO A 39 15.07 -4.33 -24.43
CA PRO A 39 15.45 -5.31 -23.43
C PRO A 39 14.23 -5.64 -22.55
N ALA A 40 13.83 -6.90 -22.57
CA ALA A 40 12.77 -7.41 -21.73
C ALA A 40 13.16 -7.24 -20.26
N GLY A 41 12.38 -6.45 -19.52
CA GLY A 41 12.34 -6.53 -18.06
C GLY A 41 12.55 -5.22 -17.32
N ASP A 42 11.53 -4.35 -17.31
CA ASP A 42 11.42 -3.25 -16.33
C ASP A 42 10.14 -3.38 -15.48
N GLY A 43 9.59 -4.60 -15.43
CA GLY A 43 8.45 -4.94 -14.59
C GLY A 43 8.90 -5.36 -13.18
N PRO A 44 8.04 -5.22 -12.16
CA PRO A 44 8.36 -5.62 -10.79
C PRO A 44 8.77 -7.10 -10.75
N SER A 45 9.77 -7.45 -9.95
CA SER A 45 10.27 -8.82 -9.86
C SER A 45 9.20 -9.78 -9.32
N ALA A 46 9.41 -11.10 -9.48
CA ALA A 46 8.51 -12.09 -8.89
C ALA A 46 8.42 -11.95 -7.35
N ALA A 47 9.54 -11.60 -6.70
CA ALA A 47 9.59 -11.34 -5.27
C ALA A 47 8.77 -10.09 -4.90
N ASP A 48 8.84 -9.02 -5.68
CA ASP A 48 8.06 -7.79 -5.45
C ASP A 48 6.56 -8.04 -5.58
N ARG A 49 6.17 -8.81 -6.61
CA ARG A 49 4.77 -9.21 -6.80
C ARG A 49 4.29 -10.08 -5.64
N ALA A 50 5.11 -11.00 -5.15
CA ALA A 50 4.78 -11.84 -4.01
C ALA A 50 4.64 -11.03 -2.71
N ALA A 51 5.58 -10.11 -2.44
CA ALA A 51 5.54 -9.22 -1.29
C ALA A 51 4.30 -8.32 -1.32
N ARG A 52 3.98 -7.76 -2.49
CA ARG A 52 2.78 -6.95 -2.70
C ARG A 52 1.49 -7.76 -2.51
N ALA A 53 1.43 -8.98 -3.04
CA ALA A 53 0.29 -9.87 -2.85
C ALA A 53 0.10 -10.29 -1.39
N ARG A 54 1.19 -10.53 -0.66
CA ARG A 54 1.13 -10.77 0.80
C ARG A 54 0.57 -9.55 1.53
N ALA A 55 1.09 -8.36 1.26
CA ALA A 55 0.62 -7.13 1.89
C ALA A 55 -0.88 -6.85 1.59
N ALA A 56 -1.36 -7.18 0.40
CA ALA A 56 -2.79 -7.12 0.06
C ALA A 56 -3.61 -8.07 0.93
N ARG A 57 -3.26 -9.37 0.98
CA ARG A 57 -3.97 -10.38 1.77
C ARG A 57 -3.97 -10.07 3.26
N ASP A 58 -2.83 -9.63 3.80
CA ASP A 58 -2.74 -9.27 5.21
C ASP A 58 -3.65 -8.07 5.54
N SER A 59 -3.81 -7.13 4.60
CA SER A 59 -4.74 -6.00 4.74
C SER A 59 -6.19 -6.45 4.63
N GLU A 60 -6.51 -7.36 3.71
CA GLU A 60 -7.85 -7.96 3.57
C GLU A 60 -8.26 -8.73 4.83
N GLY A 61 -7.37 -9.54 5.40
CA GLY A 61 -7.63 -10.24 6.67
C GLY A 61 -7.84 -9.29 7.84
N LEU A 62 -7.22 -8.10 7.83
CA LEU A 62 -7.51 -7.07 8.83
C LEU A 62 -8.90 -6.43 8.60
N VAL A 63 -9.33 -6.21 7.36
CA VAL A 63 -10.70 -5.75 7.04
C VAL A 63 -11.74 -6.73 7.59
N GLU A 64 -11.52 -8.03 7.42
CA GLU A 64 -12.42 -9.06 7.95
C GLU A 64 -12.55 -8.99 9.48
N ARG A 65 -11.46 -8.72 10.19
CA ARG A 65 -11.48 -8.51 11.65
C ARG A 65 -12.28 -7.27 12.04
N TYR A 66 -12.09 -6.14 11.33
CA TYR A 66 -12.92 -4.95 11.55
C TYR A 66 -14.40 -5.24 11.32
N ASP A 67 -14.74 -5.95 10.24
CA ASP A 67 -16.12 -6.31 9.89
C ASP A 67 -16.74 -7.22 10.96
N ALA A 68 -15.99 -8.19 11.48
CA ALA A 68 -16.43 -9.06 12.57
C ALA A 68 -16.71 -8.27 13.87
N VAL A 69 -15.84 -7.35 14.25
CA VAL A 69 -16.05 -6.49 15.43
C VAL A 69 -17.25 -5.57 15.23
N ILE A 70 -17.40 -4.94 14.07
CA ILE A 70 -18.55 -4.07 13.76
C ILE A 70 -19.86 -4.86 13.80
N ALA A 71 -19.88 -6.08 13.27
CA ALA A 71 -21.06 -6.95 13.30
C ALA A 71 -21.44 -7.37 14.73
N ALA A 72 -20.44 -7.72 15.56
CA ALA A 72 -20.66 -8.10 16.95
C ALA A 72 -20.98 -6.90 17.87
N ARG A 73 -20.50 -5.70 17.52
CA ARG A 73 -20.59 -4.47 18.34
C ARG A 73 -21.10 -3.27 17.52
N PRO A 74 -22.41 -3.21 17.19
CA PRO A 74 -22.96 -2.12 16.39
C PRO A 74 -22.75 -0.71 17.00
N GLY A 75 -22.66 -0.61 18.34
CA GLY A 75 -22.36 0.64 19.03
C GLY A 75 -20.98 1.25 18.70
N LEU A 76 -20.01 0.41 18.30
CA LEU A 76 -18.67 0.87 17.89
C LEU A 76 -18.60 1.21 16.40
N ALA A 77 -19.64 0.91 15.60
CA ALA A 77 -19.60 1.03 14.15
C ALA A 77 -19.26 2.46 13.67
N GLY A 78 -19.77 3.49 14.35
CA GLY A 78 -19.47 4.88 14.00
C GLY A 78 -17.99 5.23 14.09
N ARG A 79 -17.29 4.67 15.09
CA ARG A 79 -15.84 4.85 15.30
C ARG A 79 -15.00 3.98 14.38
N LEU A 80 -15.43 2.73 14.15
CA LEU A 80 -14.63 1.73 13.44
C LEU A 80 -14.74 1.80 11.91
N ARG A 81 -15.87 2.27 11.37
CA ARG A 81 -16.08 2.31 9.91
C ARG A 81 -15.05 3.18 9.16
N PRO A 82 -14.70 4.40 9.61
CA PRO A 82 -13.66 5.19 8.93
C PRO A 82 -12.30 4.47 8.89
N LEU A 83 -11.89 3.83 9.99
CA LEU A 83 -10.64 3.07 10.05
C LEU A 83 -10.68 1.85 9.12
N ARG A 84 -11.79 1.11 9.13
CA ARG A 84 -12.03 -0.02 8.22
C ARG A 84 -11.94 0.39 6.75
N GLU A 85 -12.48 1.57 6.39
CA GLU A 85 -12.39 2.11 5.04
C GLU A 85 -10.95 2.44 4.62
N GLU A 86 -10.12 2.96 5.52
CA GLU A 86 -8.69 3.17 5.26
C GLU A 86 -7.96 1.84 5.03
N VAL A 87 -8.22 0.82 5.85
CA VAL A 87 -7.61 -0.51 5.66
C VAL A 87 -7.99 -1.12 4.31
N VAL A 88 -9.24 -0.91 3.85
CA VAL A 88 -9.67 -1.31 2.50
C VAL A 88 -8.89 -0.54 1.42
N ARG A 89 -8.64 0.76 1.60
CA ARG A 89 -7.82 1.55 0.68
C ARG A 89 -6.39 1.03 0.65
N HIS A 90 -5.83 0.63 1.78
CA HIS A 90 -4.50 0.01 1.86
C HIS A 90 -4.44 -1.32 1.10
N ALA A 91 -5.45 -2.19 1.28
CA ALA A 91 -5.57 -3.43 0.52
C ALA A 91 -5.58 -3.16 -1.00
N LYS A 92 -6.42 -2.21 -1.45
CA LYS A 92 -6.50 -1.78 -2.85
C LYS A 92 -5.19 -1.18 -3.36
N ALA A 93 -4.48 -0.41 -2.52
CA ALA A 93 -3.18 0.16 -2.86
C ALA A 93 -2.18 -0.97 -3.18
N PHE A 94 -2.13 -2.04 -2.38
CA PHE A 94 -1.34 -3.22 -2.71
C PHE A 94 -1.92 -4.03 -3.88
N GLY A 95 -3.21 -3.88 -4.17
CA GLY A 95 -3.85 -4.52 -5.30
C GLY A 95 -4.84 -5.61 -4.97
N GLY A 96 -5.23 -5.70 -3.70
CA GLY A 96 -6.39 -6.45 -3.26
C GLY A 96 -7.67 -5.98 -3.97
N GLY A 97 -8.67 -6.85 -4.00
CA GLY A 97 -9.94 -6.62 -4.70
C GLY A 97 -9.87 -6.56 -6.24
N ARG A 98 -8.68 -6.63 -6.86
CA ARG A 98 -8.57 -6.83 -8.31
C ARG A 98 -8.83 -8.30 -8.62
N LYS A 99 -9.99 -8.59 -9.22
CA LYS A 99 -10.28 -9.91 -9.79
C LYS A 99 -9.19 -10.21 -10.82
N ALA A 100 -8.46 -11.30 -10.66
CA ALA A 100 -7.39 -11.68 -11.58
C ALA A 100 -7.94 -11.69 -13.01
N SER A 101 -7.30 -10.96 -13.92
CA SER A 101 -7.60 -11.05 -15.35
C SER A 101 -7.30 -12.48 -15.82
N PRO A 102 -8.16 -13.11 -16.65
CA PRO A 102 -8.00 -14.50 -17.06
C PRO A 102 -6.90 -14.60 -18.13
N SER A 103 -5.63 -14.54 -17.71
CA SER A 103 -4.50 -14.96 -18.55
C SER A 103 -3.37 -15.47 -17.68
N ALA A 104 -3.65 -16.54 -16.94
CA ALA A 104 -2.66 -17.48 -16.45
C ALA A 104 -3.40 -18.81 -16.26
N SER A 105 -2.99 -19.82 -17.01
CA SER A 105 -3.51 -21.19 -16.92
C SER A 105 -3.42 -21.70 -15.47
N PRO A 106 -4.51 -22.21 -14.87
CA PRO A 106 -4.46 -22.74 -13.51
C PRO A 106 -3.99 -24.20 -13.55
N SER A 107 -2.78 -24.47 -13.07
CA SER A 107 -2.46 -25.83 -12.61
C SER A 107 -3.07 -26.00 -11.22
N ALA A 108 -4.21 -26.68 -11.18
CA ALA A 108 -4.90 -27.06 -9.96
C ALA A 108 -4.04 -28.03 -9.14
N ALA A 109 -3.75 -27.66 -7.90
CA ALA A 109 -3.49 -28.60 -6.82
C ALA A 109 -4.35 -28.14 -5.64
N ALA A 110 -5.53 -28.73 -5.54
CA ALA A 110 -6.35 -28.64 -4.35
C ALA A 110 -5.61 -29.34 -3.21
N SER A 111 -5.27 -28.58 -2.18
CA SER A 111 -4.97 -29.12 -0.86
C SER A 111 -5.75 -28.28 0.14
N SER A 112 -6.95 -28.76 0.42
CA SER A 112 -7.82 -28.31 1.50
C SER A 112 -7.14 -28.68 2.83
N ALA A 113 -6.19 -27.85 3.24
CA ALA A 113 -5.81 -27.76 4.64
C ALA A 113 -6.69 -26.67 5.25
N ALA A 114 -7.87 -27.08 5.72
CA ALA A 114 -8.64 -26.28 6.66
C ALA A 114 -7.80 -26.18 7.94
N SER A 115 -6.97 -25.15 8.03
CA SER A 115 -6.40 -24.74 9.30
C SER A 115 -7.52 -24.11 10.10
N PRO A 116 -7.92 -24.67 11.26
CA PRO A 116 -8.80 -23.96 12.17
C PRO A 116 -7.95 -22.82 12.76
N PHE A 117 -7.98 -21.65 12.12
CA PHE A 117 -7.71 -20.45 12.87
C PHE A 117 -8.79 -20.40 13.94
N PRO A 118 -8.44 -20.29 15.23
CA PRO A 118 -9.45 -20.05 16.23
C PRO A 118 -10.18 -18.79 15.76
N SER A 119 -11.48 -18.91 15.52
CA SER A 119 -12.36 -17.75 15.51
C SER A 119 -12.11 -17.11 16.86
N GLU A 120 -11.25 -16.08 16.91
CA GLU A 120 -11.04 -15.28 18.11
C GLU A 120 -12.42 -14.75 18.44
N ALA A 121 -13.08 -15.41 19.41
CA ALA A 121 -14.38 -15.02 19.86
C ALA A 121 -14.25 -13.56 20.25
N VAL A 122 -15.02 -12.69 19.59
CA VAL A 122 -14.99 -11.26 19.88
C VAL A 122 -15.17 -11.13 21.40
N PRO A 123 -14.20 -10.53 22.10
CA PRO A 123 -14.24 -10.47 23.55
C PRO A 123 -15.57 -9.92 24.08
N GLY A 124 -15.93 -10.36 25.29
CA GLY A 124 -17.25 -10.12 25.88
C GLY A 124 -17.59 -8.66 26.15
N ASN A 125 -16.64 -7.72 26.06
CA ASN A 125 -16.87 -6.29 26.19
C ASN A 125 -16.19 -5.46 25.08
N ASP A 126 -16.66 -4.22 24.92
CA ASP A 126 -16.23 -3.29 23.86
C ASP A 126 -14.74 -2.92 23.98
N LYS A 127 -14.23 -2.76 25.20
CA LYS A 127 -12.84 -2.42 25.48
C LYS A 127 -11.88 -3.51 25.00
N ASP A 128 -12.17 -4.76 25.33
CA ASP A 128 -11.34 -5.89 24.90
C ASP A 128 -11.41 -6.09 23.39
N ALA A 129 -12.55 -5.79 22.75
CA ALA A 129 -12.68 -5.81 21.30
C ALA A 129 -11.80 -4.73 20.62
N LEU A 130 -11.77 -3.51 21.17
CA LEU A 130 -10.89 -2.43 20.71
C LEU A 130 -9.41 -2.77 20.95
N ALA A 131 -9.08 -3.34 22.11
CA ALA A 131 -7.72 -3.76 22.44
C ALA A 131 -7.23 -4.88 21.49
N GLY A 132 -8.08 -5.86 21.19
CA GLY A 132 -7.76 -6.92 20.21
C GLY A 132 -7.52 -6.36 18.81
N LEU A 133 -8.32 -5.38 18.38
CA LEU A 133 -8.14 -4.73 17.08
C LEU A 133 -6.88 -3.88 17.03
N ALA A 134 -6.56 -3.16 18.11
CA ALA A 134 -5.32 -2.40 18.25
C ALA A 134 -4.09 -3.31 18.23
N ALA A 135 -4.15 -4.48 18.88
CA ALA A 135 -3.09 -5.48 18.82
C ALA A 135 -2.88 -6.02 17.40
N ALA A 136 -3.97 -6.28 16.66
CA ALA A 136 -3.90 -6.75 15.28
C ALA A 136 -3.31 -5.69 14.32
N GLU A 137 -3.72 -4.42 14.45
CA GLU A 137 -3.13 -3.29 13.71
C GLU A 137 -1.63 -3.15 14.01
N LYS A 138 -1.26 -3.19 15.30
CA LYS A 138 0.12 -3.09 15.75
C LYS A 138 0.99 -4.22 15.19
N GLU A 139 0.53 -5.46 15.31
CA GLU A 139 1.27 -6.62 14.82
C GLU A 139 1.51 -6.52 13.31
N LEU A 140 0.49 -6.10 12.55
CA LEU A 140 0.62 -5.93 11.11
C LEU A 140 1.54 -4.76 10.73
N ALA A 141 1.46 -3.63 11.43
CA ALA A 141 2.38 -2.51 11.26
C ALA A 141 3.83 -2.93 11.53
N ASP A 142 4.08 -3.67 12.61
CA ASP A 142 5.41 -4.17 12.97
C ASP A 142 5.94 -5.17 11.94
N ARG A 143 5.09 -6.06 11.41
CA ARG A 143 5.46 -6.97 10.31
C ARG A 143 5.84 -6.22 9.05
N ARG A 144 5.08 -5.19 8.67
CA ARG A 144 5.39 -4.34 7.50
C ARG A 144 6.69 -3.57 7.68
N ALA A 145 6.94 -3.02 8.87
CA ALA A 145 8.18 -2.33 9.19
C ALA A 145 9.41 -3.25 9.10
N LYS A 146 9.30 -4.50 9.59
CA LYS A 146 10.35 -5.52 9.46
C LYS A 146 10.62 -5.90 8.00
N ALA A 147 9.60 -5.88 7.15
CA ALA A 147 9.71 -6.26 5.73
C ALA A 147 10.41 -5.19 4.87
N LEU A 148 10.58 -3.95 5.35
CA LEU A 148 11.11 -2.83 4.55
C LEU A 148 12.49 -3.10 3.94
N GLY A 149 13.37 -3.79 4.66
CA GLY A 149 14.72 -4.10 4.16
C GLY A 149 14.75 -5.15 3.05
N GLY A 150 13.65 -5.88 2.82
CA GLY A 150 13.54 -6.94 1.83
C GLY A 150 12.82 -6.55 0.54
N VAL A 151 12.40 -5.28 0.40
CA VAL A 151 11.64 -4.80 -0.78
C VAL A 151 12.28 -3.56 -1.40
N PRO A 152 12.16 -3.36 -2.72
CA PRO A 152 12.78 -2.22 -3.40
C PRO A 152 11.95 -0.94 -3.30
N GLY A 153 12.67 0.19 -3.31
CA GLY A 153 12.20 1.52 -3.72
C GLY A 153 10.75 1.88 -3.36
N GLU A 154 9.89 1.89 -4.37
CA GLU A 154 8.49 2.33 -4.25
C GLU A 154 7.67 1.42 -3.31
N LEU A 155 7.86 0.10 -3.38
CA LEU A 155 7.13 -0.84 -2.52
C LEU A 155 7.52 -0.65 -1.05
N ALA A 156 8.80 -0.38 -0.77
CA ALA A 156 9.26 -0.04 0.58
C ALA A 156 8.59 1.24 1.10
N ARG A 157 8.51 2.29 0.28
CA ARG A 157 7.84 3.55 0.66
C ARG A 157 6.35 3.35 0.92
N LEU A 158 5.66 2.58 0.08
CA LEU A 158 4.26 2.25 0.29
C LEU A 158 4.04 1.44 1.58
N LEU A 159 4.86 0.42 1.83
CA LEU A 159 4.80 -0.37 3.06
C LEU A 159 5.07 0.49 4.30
N ALA A 160 6.04 1.39 4.24
CA ALA A 160 6.36 2.29 5.35
C ALA A 160 5.21 3.26 5.64
N SER A 161 4.62 3.86 4.60
CA SER A 161 3.45 4.74 4.74
C SER A 161 2.25 4.01 5.36
N VAL A 162 1.98 2.78 4.93
CA VAL A 162 0.87 1.99 5.46
C VAL A 162 1.16 1.48 6.87
N ALA A 163 2.41 1.15 7.20
CA ALA A 163 2.81 0.81 8.57
C ALA A 163 2.62 2.00 9.52
N ALA A 164 2.98 3.22 9.09
CA ALA A 164 2.77 4.44 9.85
C ALA A 164 1.27 4.74 10.05
N ALA A 165 0.44 4.56 9.03
CA ALA A 165 -1.02 4.69 9.15
C ALA A 165 -1.59 3.67 10.15
N GLY A 166 -1.14 2.41 10.11
CA GLY A 166 -1.51 1.39 11.09
C GLY A 166 -1.12 1.78 12.52
N ALA A 167 0.06 2.36 12.73
CA ALA A 167 0.46 2.88 14.04
C ALA A 167 -0.45 4.03 14.53
N ALA A 168 -0.91 4.90 13.63
CA ALA A 168 -1.89 5.94 13.96
C ALA A 168 -3.27 5.33 14.29
N HIS A 169 -3.69 4.26 13.60
CA HIS A 169 -4.93 3.54 13.95
C HIS A 169 -4.84 2.93 15.34
N VAL A 170 -3.70 2.33 15.72
CA VAL A 170 -3.47 1.80 17.09
C VAL A 170 -3.73 2.89 18.12
N TYR A 171 -3.16 4.08 17.92
CA TYR A 171 -3.37 5.23 18.81
C TYR A 171 -4.85 5.61 18.91
N LEU A 172 -5.54 5.74 17.78
CA LEU A 172 -6.98 6.07 17.74
C LEU A 172 -7.86 4.98 18.37
N LEU A 173 -7.45 3.72 18.33
CA LEU A 173 -8.15 2.60 18.97
C LEU A 173 -7.92 2.57 20.48
N THR A 174 -6.77 3.04 20.97
CA THR A 174 -6.45 3.08 22.41
C THR A 174 -6.91 4.35 23.11
N GLU A 175 -6.99 5.50 22.44
CA GLU A 175 -7.35 6.78 23.10
C GLU A 175 -8.83 6.94 23.42
N GLY A 176 -9.73 6.29 22.69
CA GLY A 176 -11.17 6.35 23.00
C GLY A 176 -11.60 5.58 24.25
N ASP A 177 -10.64 5.00 24.99
CA ASP A 177 -10.83 4.29 26.26
C ASP A 177 -10.28 5.08 27.48
N ALA A 178 -9.73 6.29 27.25
CA ALA A 178 -9.22 7.20 28.28
C ALA A 178 -10.28 8.25 28.67
#